data_AF-A0A8R7QQ78-F1
#
_entry.id   AF-A0A8R7QQ78-F1
#
_cell.length_a   1.000
_cell.length_b   1.000
_cell.length_c   1.000
_cell.angle_alpha   90.00
_cell.angle_beta   90.00
_cell.angle_gamma   90.00
#
_symmetry.space_group_name_H-M   'P 1'
#
loop_
_entity.id
_entity.type
_entity.pdbx_description
1 polymer ?
#
loop_
_entity_poly.entity_id
_entity_poly.type
_entity_poly.pdbx_seq_one_letter_code
_entity_poly.pdbx_strand_id
1 'polypeptide(L)'
;MLHAGLALEPLSGALAAGNAVVLKPSELAPSTAALLAANIPRYLDAEAVKVVLGAAEVGQELMEHRWDKVLFTGGARVGRIIMTKAAKHLTPVALELGSKCPCIVDWLDSKRDSQVAVNRIIGAKWSTCAGQACIAIDYILVEEQFAPILIELLKSTLERRQQARDAAARLPL
;
A
#
# COMPACT_ATOMS: atom_id res chain seq x y z
N MET A 1 1.73 5.57 8.36
CA MET A 1 0.46 6.11 7.83
C MET A 1 -0.23 5.13 6.88
N LEU A 2 0.44 4.63 5.83
CA LEU A 2 -0.17 3.71 4.86
C LEU A 2 -0.74 2.41 5.48
N HIS A 3 -0.07 1.83 6.48
CA HIS A 3 -0.49 0.54 7.06
C HIS A 3 -1.76 0.64 7.91
N ALA A 4 -2.06 1.81 8.48
CA ALA A 4 -3.33 2.03 9.17
C ALA A 4 -4.49 2.14 8.18
N GLY A 5 -4.28 2.83 7.05
CA GLY A 5 -5.25 2.93 5.97
C GLY A 5 -5.64 1.55 5.41
N LEU A 6 -4.63 0.73 5.08
CA LEU A 6 -4.84 -0.63 4.58
C LEU A 6 -5.60 -1.56 5.55
N ALA A 7 -5.63 -1.24 6.84
CA ALA A 7 -6.38 -2.00 7.83
C ALA A 7 -7.79 -1.42 8.05
N LEU A 8 -7.90 -0.10 8.16
CA LEU A 8 -9.13 0.59 8.56
C LEU A 8 -10.11 0.78 7.40
N GLU A 9 -9.62 0.99 6.18
CA GLU A 9 -10.47 1.15 4.99
C GLU A 9 -11.32 -0.11 4.71
N PRO A 10 -10.74 -1.32 4.61
CA PRO A 10 -11.55 -2.53 4.44
C PRO A 10 -12.41 -2.85 5.67
N LEU A 11 -11.94 -2.54 6.89
CA LEU A 11 -12.73 -2.69 8.11
C LEU A 11 -14.01 -1.84 8.04
N SER A 12 -13.89 -0.57 7.67
CA SER A 12 -15.03 0.35 7.53
C SER A 12 -16.07 -0.19 6.54
N GLY A 13 -15.63 -0.65 5.37
CA GLY A 13 -16.53 -1.24 4.36
C GLY A 13 -17.23 -2.51 4.85
N ALA A 14 -16.51 -3.40 5.55
CA ALA A 14 -17.09 -4.62 6.11
C ALA A 14 -18.15 -4.33 7.18
N LEU A 15 -17.89 -3.37 8.07
CA LEU A 15 -18.83 -2.92 9.10
C LEU A 15 -20.06 -2.24 8.50
N ALA A 16 -19.88 -1.37 7.51
CA ALA A 16 -20.99 -0.72 6.81
C ALA A 16 -21.91 -1.74 6.12
N ALA A 17 -21.37 -2.89 5.71
CA ALA A 17 -22.13 -4.00 5.15
C ALA A 17 -22.73 -4.94 6.23
N GLY A 18 -22.59 -4.62 7.53
CA GLY A 18 -23.21 -5.36 8.63
C GLY A 18 -22.46 -6.63 9.06
N ASN A 19 -21.17 -6.75 8.78
CA ASN A 19 -20.38 -7.95 9.10
C ASN A 19 -19.63 -7.82 10.43
N ALA A 20 -19.46 -8.94 11.12
CA ALA A 20 -18.40 -9.08 12.13
C ALA A 20 -17.04 -9.24 11.45
N VAL A 21 -15.97 -8.75 12.07
CA VAL A 21 -14.63 -8.66 11.46
C VAL A 21 -13.55 -9.11 12.43
N VAL A 22 -12.67 -9.98 11.95
CA VAL A 22 -11.36 -10.22 12.56
C VAL A 22 -10.30 -9.51 11.74
N LEU A 23 -9.66 -8.52 12.34
CA LEU A 23 -8.59 -7.74 11.74
C LEU A 23 -7.23 -8.28 12.21
N LYS A 24 -6.38 -8.70 11.26
CA LYS A 24 -5.00 -9.09 11.52
C LYS A 24 -4.02 -8.08 10.91
N PRO A 25 -3.53 -7.08 11.67
CA PRO A 25 -2.56 -6.12 11.15
C PRO A 25 -1.19 -6.77 10.93
N SER A 26 -0.38 -6.19 10.04
CA SER A 26 0.97 -6.70 9.73
C SER A 26 1.93 -6.54 10.90
N GLU A 27 2.69 -7.59 11.19
CA GLU A 27 3.79 -7.61 12.14
C GLU A 27 4.96 -6.70 11.74
N LEU A 28 5.05 -6.33 10.45
CA LEU A 28 6.10 -5.44 9.94
C LEU A 28 5.89 -3.95 10.29
N ALA A 29 4.72 -3.58 10.83
CA ALA A 29 4.49 -2.27 11.45
C ALA A 29 3.99 -2.41 12.89
N PRO A 30 4.86 -2.84 13.81
CA PRO A 30 4.47 -3.19 15.17
C PRO A 30 3.82 -2.03 15.92
N SER A 31 4.30 -0.80 15.74
CA SER A 31 3.68 0.38 16.38
C SER A 31 2.27 0.65 15.88
N THR A 32 1.99 0.42 14.59
CA THR A 32 0.63 0.57 14.05
C THR A 32 -0.27 -0.57 14.52
N ALA A 33 0.22 -1.80 14.50
CA ALA A 33 -0.50 -2.97 14.99
C ALA A 33 -0.89 -2.82 16.48
N ALA A 34 0.05 -2.40 17.33
CA ALA A 34 -0.20 -2.15 18.74
C ALA A 34 -1.22 -1.02 18.95
N LEU A 35 -1.12 0.07 18.18
CA LEU A 35 -2.07 1.17 18.24
C LEU A 35 -3.50 0.71 17.88
N LEU A 36 -3.65 -0.08 16.81
CA LEU A 36 -4.95 -0.62 16.40
C LEU A 36 -5.53 -1.56 17.47
N ALA A 37 -4.72 -2.48 17.99
CA ALA A 37 -5.14 -3.42 19.02
C ALA A 37 -5.58 -2.72 20.32
N ALA A 38 -4.89 -1.65 20.73
CA ALA A 38 -5.22 -0.91 21.94
C ALA A 38 -6.46 -0.02 21.80
N ASN A 39 -6.77 0.46 20.59
CA ASN A 39 -7.81 1.47 20.38
C ASN A 39 -9.11 0.90 19.80
N ILE A 40 -9.07 -0.04 18.85
CA ILE A 40 -10.30 -0.56 18.22
C ILE A 40 -11.33 -1.04 19.26
N PRO A 41 -10.98 -1.86 20.27
CA PRO A 41 -11.94 -2.33 21.27
C PRO A 41 -12.53 -1.25 22.18
N ARG A 42 -11.95 -0.03 22.20
CA ARG A 42 -12.45 1.10 22.99
C ARG A 42 -13.57 1.86 22.28
N TYR A 43 -13.66 1.73 20.96
CA TYR A 43 -14.59 2.49 20.12
C TYR A 43 -15.58 1.62 19.35
N LEU A 44 -15.25 0.34 19.12
CA LEU A 44 -16.09 -0.61 18.39
C LEU A 44 -16.49 -1.77 19.31
N ASP A 45 -17.63 -2.38 19.00
CA ASP A 45 -18.12 -3.57 19.69
C ASP A 45 -17.06 -4.69 19.65
N ALA A 46 -16.58 -5.08 20.82
CA ALA A 46 -15.51 -6.05 20.98
C ALA A 46 -15.96 -7.49 20.67
N GLU A 47 -17.27 -7.78 20.59
CA GLU A 47 -17.78 -9.07 20.12
C GLU A 47 -17.84 -9.11 18.59
N ALA A 48 -18.19 -7.98 17.95
CA ALA A 48 -18.27 -7.87 16.50
C ALA A 48 -16.90 -7.62 15.83
N VAL A 49 -15.96 -6.95 16.50
CA VAL A 49 -14.64 -6.61 15.95
C VAL A 49 -13.52 -7.08 16.86
N LYS A 50 -12.70 -8.02 16.36
CA LYS A 50 -11.50 -8.50 17.05
C LYS A 50 -10.25 -8.09 16.30
N VAL A 51 -9.25 -7.60 17.03
CA VAL A 51 -7.89 -7.41 16.50
C VAL A 51 -7.02 -8.55 16.99
N VAL A 52 -6.42 -9.30 16.06
CA VAL A 52 -5.54 -10.42 16.36
C VAL A 52 -4.13 -10.08 15.89
N LEU A 53 -3.19 -10.05 16.83
CA LEU A 53 -1.77 -9.80 16.53
C LEU A 53 -1.03 -11.12 16.29
N GLY A 54 0.04 -11.07 15.52
CA GLY A 54 0.91 -12.22 15.28
C GLY A 54 1.62 -12.12 13.95
N ALA A 55 2.48 -13.09 13.66
CA ALA A 55 3.19 -13.19 12.38
C ALA A 55 2.41 -14.05 11.37
N ALA A 56 3.11 -14.79 10.51
CA ALA A 56 2.49 -15.59 9.45
C ALA A 56 1.71 -16.79 10.00
N GLU A 57 2.16 -17.37 11.12
CA GLU A 57 1.60 -18.56 11.75
C GLU A 57 0.16 -18.31 12.22
N VAL A 58 -0.07 -17.19 12.90
CA VAL A 58 -1.40 -16.75 13.33
C VAL A 58 -2.32 -16.54 12.12
N GLY A 59 -1.81 -15.98 11.02
CA GLY A 59 -2.58 -15.86 9.79
C GLY A 59 -2.96 -17.22 9.18
N GLN A 60 -2.08 -18.22 9.29
CA GLN A 60 -2.37 -19.58 8.83
C GLN A 60 -3.38 -20.31 9.68
N GLU A 61 -3.36 -20.10 11.00
CA GLU A 61 -4.32 -20.63 11.97
C GLU A 61 -5.71 -20.01 11.77
N LEU A 62 -5.78 -18.68 11.63
CA LEU A 62 -7.03 -17.98 11.32
C LEU A 62 -7.71 -18.56 10.07
N MET A 63 -6.94 -18.93 9.05
CA MET A 63 -7.46 -19.51 7.82
C MET A 63 -7.88 -20.98 7.91
N GLU A 64 -7.73 -21.65 9.06
CA GLU A 64 -8.36 -22.95 9.31
C GLU A 64 -9.81 -22.81 9.82
N HIS A 65 -10.23 -21.60 10.20
CA HIS A 65 -11.63 -21.32 10.50
C HIS A 65 -12.43 -21.07 9.21
N ARG A 66 -13.75 -21.31 9.28
CA ARG A 66 -14.68 -20.97 8.22
C ARG A 66 -15.01 -19.48 8.24
N TRP A 67 -14.70 -18.78 7.16
CA TRP A 67 -15.04 -17.38 6.95
C TRP A 67 -16.06 -17.22 5.83
N ASP A 68 -16.93 -16.22 5.93
CA ASP A 68 -17.85 -15.87 4.84
C ASP A 68 -17.19 -15.01 3.77
N LYS A 69 -16.11 -14.30 4.12
CA LYS A 69 -15.27 -13.54 3.19
C LYS A 69 -13.88 -13.33 3.79
N VAL A 70 -12.84 -13.34 2.96
CA VAL A 70 -11.48 -12.96 3.35
C VAL A 70 -10.97 -11.85 2.43
N LEU A 71 -10.38 -10.81 3.01
CA LEU A 71 -9.64 -9.78 2.29
C LEU A 71 -8.18 -9.84 2.72
N PHE A 72 -7.28 -9.90 1.75
CA PHE A 72 -5.84 -9.95 2.01
C PHE A 72 -5.11 -8.95 1.12
N THR A 73 -4.27 -8.11 1.74
CA THR A 73 -3.35 -7.21 1.04
C THR A 73 -1.92 -7.67 1.27
N GLY A 74 -1.17 -7.94 0.19
CA GLY A 74 0.23 -8.36 0.32
C GLY A 74 0.83 -9.02 -0.93
N GLY A 75 1.79 -9.92 -0.72
CA GLY A 75 2.49 -10.59 -1.82
C GLY A 75 1.71 -11.74 -2.45
N ALA A 76 1.82 -11.92 -3.77
CA ALA A 76 1.12 -12.97 -4.52
C ALA A 76 1.41 -14.40 -4.01
N ARG A 77 2.61 -14.65 -3.47
CA ARG A 77 2.95 -15.93 -2.83
C ARG A 77 2.01 -16.25 -1.67
N VAL A 78 1.77 -15.29 -0.78
CA VAL A 78 0.86 -15.46 0.37
C VAL A 78 -0.60 -15.44 -0.10
N GLY A 79 -0.95 -14.59 -1.07
CA GLY A 79 -2.29 -14.58 -1.67
C GLY A 79 -2.71 -15.96 -2.21
N ARG A 80 -1.81 -16.70 -2.87
CA ARG A 80 -2.07 -18.08 -3.29
C ARG A 80 -2.35 -19.02 -2.10
N ILE A 81 -1.58 -18.90 -1.02
CA ILE A 81 -1.79 -19.70 0.20
C ILE A 81 -3.16 -19.42 0.81
N ILE A 82 -3.54 -18.13 0.91
CA ILE A 82 -4.86 -17.70 1.39
C ILE A 82 -5.97 -18.31 0.52
N MET A 83 -5.87 -18.19 -0.80
CA MET A 83 -6.86 -18.73 -1.73
C MET A 83 -6.99 -20.26 -1.61
N THR A 84 -5.87 -20.98 -1.49
CA THR A 84 -5.88 -22.44 -1.28
C THR A 84 -6.60 -22.83 0.01
N LYS A 85 -6.37 -22.11 1.12
CA LYS A 85 -7.07 -22.40 2.39
C LYS A 85 -8.54 -22.03 2.32
N ALA A 86 -8.87 -20.87 1.74
CA ALA A 86 -10.25 -20.41 1.56
C ALA A 86 -11.10 -21.40 0.73
N ALA A 87 -10.50 -22.08 -0.25
CA ALA A 87 -11.18 -23.07 -1.09
C ALA A 87 -11.75 -24.25 -0.29
N LYS A 88 -11.17 -24.63 0.87
CA LYS A 88 -11.69 -25.69 1.75
C LYS A 88 -13.12 -25.41 2.23
N HIS A 89 -13.51 -24.14 2.29
CA HIS A 89 -14.82 -23.69 2.77
C HIS A 89 -15.64 -22.96 1.70
N LEU A 90 -15.16 -22.94 0.44
CA LEU A 90 -15.72 -22.13 -0.65
C LEU A 90 -15.86 -20.65 -0.28
N THR A 91 -14.92 -20.14 0.53
CA THR A 91 -14.92 -18.75 0.99
C THR A 91 -14.47 -17.82 -0.14
N PRO A 92 -15.27 -16.80 -0.50
CA PRO A 92 -14.85 -15.78 -1.47
C PRO A 92 -13.69 -14.94 -0.92
N VAL A 93 -12.69 -14.67 -1.77
CA VAL A 93 -11.51 -13.88 -1.42
C VAL A 93 -11.43 -12.58 -2.23
N ALA A 94 -10.95 -11.51 -1.60
CA ALA A 94 -10.46 -10.31 -2.27
C ALA A 94 -8.95 -10.23 -2.00
N LEU A 95 -8.13 -10.26 -3.07
CA LEU A 95 -6.68 -10.30 -2.98
C LEU A 95 -6.09 -9.03 -3.60
N GLU A 96 -5.69 -8.09 -2.75
CA GLU A 96 -5.02 -6.84 -3.12
C GLU A 96 -3.50 -7.08 -3.18
N LEU A 97 -3.01 -7.44 -4.35
CA LEU A 97 -1.63 -7.89 -4.53
C LEU A 97 -0.73 -6.80 -5.14
N GLY A 98 0.57 -7.02 -5.08
CA GLY A 98 1.54 -6.19 -5.77
C GLY A 98 1.57 -6.43 -7.29
N SER A 99 2.04 -5.43 -8.03
CA SER A 99 2.36 -5.51 -9.46
C SER A 99 3.61 -4.67 -9.76
N LYS A 100 4.12 -4.78 -10.99
CA LYS A 100 5.12 -3.86 -11.53
C LYS A 100 4.39 -2.83 -12.39
N CYS A 101 3.99 -1.70 -11.81
CA CYS A 101 3.22 -0.69 -12.53
C CYS A 101 4.11 0.07 -13.54
N PRO A 102 3.86 -0.05 -14.86
CA PRO A 102 4.60 0.72 -15.85
C PRO A 102 4.16 2.19 -15.87
N CYS A 103 5.08 3.08 -16.21
CA CYS A 103 4.77 4.42 -16.67
C CYS A 103 5.27 4.57 -18.11
N ILE A 104 4.36 4.74 -19.06
CA ILE A 104 4.71 4.97 -20.45
C ILE A 104 4.85 6.48 -20.64
N VAL A 105 6.01 6.91 -21.09
CA VAL A 105 6.33 8.30 -21.39
C VAL A 105 6.53 8.41 -22.90
N ASP A 106 5.52 8.97 -23.54
CA ASP A 106 5.57 9.37 -24.95
C ASP A 106 6.23 10.76 -25.06
N TRP A 107 6.07 11.41 -26.21
CA TRP A 107 6.57 12.74 -26.48
C TRP A 107 5.98 13.81 -25.55
N LEU A 108 6.83 14.75 -25.11
CA LEU A 108 6.45 15.87 -24.25
C LEU A 108 6.54 17.17 -25.07
N ASP A 109 5.39 17.64 -25.56
CA ASP A 109 5.26 18.74 -26.54
C ASP A 109 5.81 20.10 -26.06
N SER A 110 5.88 20.32 -24.76
CA SER A 110 6.35 21.59 -24.21
C SER A 110 7.18 21.42 -22.93
N LYS A 111 8.01 22.43 -22.61
CA LYS A 111 8.74 22.49 -21.34
C LYS A 111 7.82 22.36 -20.12
N ARG A 112 6.59 22.88 -20.23
CA ARG A 112 5.58 22.80 -19.17
C ARG A 112 5.14 21.35 -18.98
N ASP A 113 4.83 20.65 -20.07
CA ASP A 113 4.38 19.25 -20.02
C ASP A 113 5.48 18.34 -19.48
N SER A 114 6.73 18.56 -19.92
CA SER A 114 7.89 17.86 -19.37
C SER A 114 8.01 18.05 -17.86
N GLN A 115 7.88 19.28 -17.37
CA GLN A 115 7.99 19.57 -15.95
C GLN A 115 6.84 18.95 -15.14
N VAL A 116 5.61 18.96 -15.66
CA VAL A 116 4.45 18.34 -15.01
C VAL A 116 4.59 16.83 -14.96
N ALA A 117 4.94 16.19 -16.09
CA ALA A 117 5.13 14.75 -16.18
C ALA A 117 6.20 14.27 -15.20
N VAL A 118 7.39 14.90 -15.21
CA VAL A 118 8.51 14.59 -14.32
C VAL A 118 8.13 14.76 -12.85
N ASN A 119 7.39 15.83 -12.51
CA ASN A 119 6.90 16.04 -11.15
C ASN A 119 5.94 14.94 -10.68
N ARG A 120 5.06 14.47 -11.57
CA ARG A 120 4.12 13.38 -11.28
C ARG A 120 4.83 12.04 -11.16
N ILE A 121 5.78 11.74 -12.04
CA ILE A 121 6.58 10.52 -11.99
C ILE A 121 7.35 10.44 -10.66
N ILE A 122 8.06 11.51 -10.29
CA ILE A 122 8.80 11.54 -9.03
C ILE A 122 7.85 11.45 -7.83
N GLY A 123 6.68 12.09 -7.92
CA GLY A 123 5.66 12.01 -6.89
C GLY A 123 5.16 10.57 -6.68
N ALA A 124 4.72 9.94 -7.77
CA ALA A 124 4.21 8.58 -7.75
C ALA A 124 5.25 7.54 -7.31
N LYS A 125 6.54 7.79 -7.55
CA LYS A 125 7.61 6.89 -7.11
C LYS A 125 8.08 7.14 -5.68
N TRP A 126 8.31 8.39 -5.25
CA TRP A 126 9.04 8.66 -4.01
C TRP A 126 8.24 9.42 -2.94
N SER A 127 7.13 10.08 -3.28
CA SER A 127 6.37 10.86 -2.29
C SER A 127 5.69 9.98 -1.24
N THR A 128 5.18 8.81 -1.62
CA THR A 128 4.52 7.88 -0.69
C THR A 128 5.46 6.75 -0.31
N CYS A 129 5.77 6.63 0.98
CA CYS A 129 6.52 5.51 1.56
C CYS A 129 7.83 5.15 0.85
N ALA A 130 8.53 6.13 0.26
CA ALA A 130 9.75 5.95 -0.51
C ALA A 130 9.64 4.87 -1.62
N GLY A 131 8.46 4.78 -2.25
CA GLY A 131 8.18 3.81 -3.32
C GLY A 131 7.67 2.46 -2.84
N GLN A 132 7.48 2.28 -1.53
CA GLN A 132 6.82 1.11 -0.96
C GLN A 132 5.30 1.25 -1.04
N ALA A 133 4.77 1.29 -2.27
CA ALA A 133 3.34 1.28 -2.54
C ALA A 133 3.07 0.36 -3.74
N CYS A 134 1.98 -0.44 -3.68
CA CYS A 134 1.60 -1.36 -4.75
C CYS A 134 1.30 -0.66 -6.08
N ILE A 135 0.89 0.62 -6.02
CA ILE A 135 0.56 1.48 -7.16
C ILE A 135 1.71 2.42 -7.56
N ALA A 136 2.87 2.34 -6.89
CA ALA A 136 4.01 3.17 -7.26
C ALA A 136 4.52 2.78 -8.65
N ILE A 137 5.04 3.76 -9.40
CA ILE A 137 5.71 3.48 -10.67
C ILE A 137 6.89 2.54 -10.39
N ASP A 138 6.90 1.39 -11.05
CA ASP A 138 7.97 0.42 -10.90
C ASP A 138 9.07 0.65 -11.95
N TYR A 139 8.66 0.79 -13.22
CA TYR A 139 9.56 1.05 -14.34
C TYR A 139 8.93 2.02 -15.34
N ILE A 140 9.77 2.65 -16.15
CA ILE A 140 9.37 3.58 -17.20
C ILE A 140 9.64 2.94 -18.56
N LEU A 141 8.67 3.04 -19.47
CA LEU A 141 8.83 2.74 -20.88
C LEU A 141 8.87 4.06 -21.63
N VAL A 142 9.94 4.30 -22.38
CA VAL A 142 10.21 5.54 -23.09
C VAL A 142 11.00 5.24 -24.35
N GLU A 143 10.85 6.06 -25.38
CA GLU A 143 11.65 5.92 -26.60
C GLU A 143 13.14 6.12 -26.29
N GLU A 144 14.00 5.29 -26.87
CA GLU A 144 15.43 5.23 -26.56
C GLU A 144 16.12 6.60 -26.75
N GLN A 145 15.77 7.32 -27.81
CA GLN A 145 16.29 8.67 -28.08
C GLN A 145 15.92 9.70 -27.01
N PHE A 146 14.79 9.51 -26.32
CA PHE A 146 14.29 10.42 -25.29
C PHE A 146 14.74 10.01 -23.88
N ALA A 147 15.20 8.77 -23.68
CA ALA A 147 15.62 8.28 -22.37
C ALA A 147 16.70 9.15 -21.69
N PRO A 148 17.78 9.61 -22.37
CA PRO A 148 18.79 10.46 -21.74
C PRO A 148 18.21 11.80 -21.25
N ILE A 149 17.30 12.39 -22.03
CA ILE A 149 16.66 13.66 -21.69
C ILE A 149 15.78 13.48 -20.46
N LEU A 150 14.96 12.43 -20.44
CA LEU A 150 14.08 12.12 -19.30
C LEU A 150 14.88 11.87 -18.02
N ILE A 151 16.00 11.14 -18.11
CA ILE A 151 16.89 10.86 -16.96
C ILE A 151 17.39 12.17 -16.34
N GLU A 152 17.88 13.10 -17.16
CA GLU A 152 18.40 14.38 -16.65
C GLU A 152 17.29 15.26 -16.05
N LEU A 153 16.10 15.26 -16.63
CA LEU A 153 14.93 15.94 -16.05
C LEU A 153 14.52 15.35 -14.70
N LEU A 154 14.55 14.01 -14.58
CA LEU A 154 14.25 13.32 -13.32
C LEU A 154 15.29 13.64 -12.24
N LYS A 155 16.59 13.54 -12.56
CA LYS A 155 17.69 13.86 -11.64
C LYS A 155 17.60 15.29 -11.13
N SER A 156 17.55 16.26 -12.04
CA SER A 156 17.49 17.69 -11.67
C SER A 156 16.27 18.02 -10.82
N THR A 157 15.13 17.37 -11.07
CA THR A 157 13.93 17.59 -10.25
C THR A 157 14.01 16.90 -8.89
N LEU A 158 14.63 15.72 -8.80
CA LEU A 158 14.89 15.04 -7.53
C LEU A 158 15.82 15.86 -6.64
N GLU A 159 16.92 16.37 -7.18
CA GLU A 159 17.87 17.23 -6.46
C GLU A 159 17.20 18.48 -5.90
N ARG A 160 16.40 19.17 -6.71
CA ARG A 160 15.62 20.33 -6.25
C ARG A 160 14.65 19.98 -5.13
N ARG A 161 13.95 18.83 -5.23
CA ARG A 161 13.04 18.37 -4.16
C ARG A 161 13.77 18.03 -2.88
N GLN A 162 14.95 17.41 -2.99
CA GLN A 162 15.76 17.06 -1.84
C GLN A 162 16.28 18.31 -1.13
N GLN A 163 16.80 19.28 -1.88
CA GLN A 163 17.24 20.57 -1.33
C GLN A 163 16.09 21.31 -0.64
N ALA A 164 14.90 21.36 -1.25
CA ALA A 164 13.72 21.98 -0.65
C ALA A 164 13.30 21.27 0.65
N ARG A 165 13.35 19.94 0.69
CA ARG A 165 13.06 19.15 1.89
C ARG A 165 14.07 19.44 3.01
N ASP A 166 15.36 19.50 2.66
CA ASP A 166 16.43 19.73 3.63
C ASP A 166 16.38 21.16 4.19
N ALA A 167 15.99 22.13 3.37
CA ALA A 167 15.71 23.49 3.82
C ALA A 167 14.50 23.54 4.77
N ALA A 168 13.41 22.84 4.45
CA ALA A 168 12.23 22.77 5.30
C ALA A 168 12.49 22.09 6.65
N ALA A 169 13.33 21.05 6.67
CA ALA A 169 13.71 20.34 7.90
C ALA A 169 14.59 21.15 8.86
N ARG A 170 15.17 22.27 8.39
CA ARG A 170 16.01 23.17 9.20
C ARG A 170 15.23 24.32 9.84
N LEU A 171 13.93 24.46 9.56
CA LEU A 171 13.08 25.43 10.23
C LEU A 171 12.85 24.96 11.68
N PRO A 172 13.07 25.81 12.70
CA PRO A 172 12.74 25.46 14.07
C PRO A 172 11.23 25.22 14.20
N LEU A 173 10.86 24.16 14.93
CA LEU A 173 9.48 23.84 15.30
C LEU A 173 8.84 24.95 16.14
#